data_AF-A0A7X8VAF5-F1
#
_entry.id   AF-A0A7X8VAF5-F1
#
_cell.length_a   1.000
_cell.length_b   1.000
_cell.length_c   1.000
_cell.angle_alpha   90.00
_cell.angle_beta   90.00
_cell.angle_gamma   90.00
#
_symmetry.space_group_name_H-M   'P 1'
#
loop_
_entity.id
_entity.type
_entity.pdbx_description
1 polymer ?
#
loop_
_entity_poly.entity_id
_entity_poly.type
_entity_poly.pdbx_seq_one_letter_code
_entity_poly.pdbx_strand_id
1 'polypeptide(L)'
;MKLNDEELKDLSKWKQAGFKTPKYNRKQITATTIKNPNWVHFGAGNIFRAFLANVQNNILNAGKSDKGIIVAESFDYEIIEKIYRAYDNLSLLVTLKSDGSIDKTVIGSVIESLIVDPKNKSDWNRLKEIFTNTSLQMVSFTITEKGYSLVDAKGDFLPSVMNDFHRGVEAPESVIGKLTALVYERYKNGGLPIALVSMDNCSHNGEKLYNAVNTFAEKWIKNGLVDEGFQSYLKNPKLVSFPWSMIDKITPRPDDSVKEMLLKDGFEDVEGVVTSKNTHIAPFVNAEETQYLIIEDWFPNGRPNLEEGQVIFTDRETVNKVEKMKVC
;
A
#
# COMPACT_ATOMS: atom_id res chain seq x y z
N MET A 1 18.35 -6.10 -20.18
CA MET A 1 17.90 -6.58 -18.85
C MET A 1 16.45 -6.22 -18.72
N LYS A 2 15.62 -7.22 -18.43
CA LYS A 2 14.18 -7.04 -18.23
C LYS A 2 13.81 -7.32 -16.78
N LEU A 3 12.78 -6.64 -16.29
CA LEU A 3 12.29 -6.68 -14.93
C LEU A 3 11.33 -7.88 -14.76
N ASN A 4 11.89 -9.06 -14.57
CA ASN A 4 11.16 -10.30 -14.30
C ASN A 4 12.03 -11.27 -13.50
N ASP A 5 11.41 -12.29 -12.91
CA ASP A 5 12.10 -13.29 -12.07
C ASP A 5 13.11 -14.14 -12.84
N GLU A 6 12.92 -14.33 -14.15
CA GLU A 6 13.83 -15.11 -14.99
C GLU A 6 15.20 -14.41 -15.13
N GLU A 7 15.18 -13.11 -15.41
CA GLU A 7 16.37 -12.26 -15.53
C GLU A 7 17.10 -12.07 -14.19
N LEU A 8 16.43 -12.31 -13.06
CA LEU A 8 17.06 -12.28 -11.73
C LEU A 8 17.78 -13.59 -11.36
N LYS A 9 17.69 -14.65 -12.17
CA LYS A 9 18.48 -15.88 -11.96
C LYS A 9 19.96 -15.69 -12.27
N ASP A 10 20.29 -14.80 -13.21
CA ASP A 10 21.67 -14.40 -13.53
C ASP A 10 21.90 -12.92 -13.23
N LEU A 11 22.51 -12.67 -12.07
CA LEU A 11 22.76 -11.31 -11.58
C LEU A 11 24.01 -10.65 -12.19
N SER A 12 24.77 -11.34 -13.05
CA SER A 12 26.06 -10.84 -13.57
C SER A 12 25.90 -9.52 -14.31
N LYS A 13 24.95 -9.44 -15.24
CA LYS A 13 24.66 -8.24 -16.05
C LYS A 13 24.16 -7.08 -15.19
N TRP A 14 23.29 -7.36 -14.22
CA TRP A 14 22.79 -6.37 -13.27
C TRP A 14 23.92 -5.75 -12.45
N LYS A 15 24.78 -6.58 -11.88
CA LYS A 15 25.93 -6.13 -11.08
C LYS A 15 26.93 -5.34 -11.92
N GLN A 16 27.23 -5.80 -13.14
CA GLN A 16 28.13 -5.11 -14.05
C GLN A 16 27.61 -3.72 -14.43
N ALA A 17 26.30 -3.58 -14.62
CA ALA A 17 25.64 -2.31 -14.89
C ALA A 17 25.35 -1.48 -13.62
N GLY A 18 25.81 -1.91 -12.44
CA GLY A 18 25.69 -1.16 -11.18
C GLY A 18 24.29 -1.20 -10.53
N PHE A 19 23.44 -2.18 -10.88
CA PHE A 19 22.14 -2.37 -10.24
C PHE A 19 22.29 -3.19 -8.96
N LYS A 20 21.61 -2.75 -7.89
CA LYS A 20 21.38 -3.51 -6.68
C LYS A 20 20.16 -4.42 -6.89
N THR A 21 20.27 -5.70 -6.59
CA THR A 21 19.18 -6.67 -6.72
C THR A 21 18.83 -7.31 -5.37
N PRO A 22 17.62 -7.91 -5.24
CA PRO A 22 17.26 -8.64 -4.02
C PRO A 22 18.31 -9.68 -3.62
N LYS A 23 18.69 -9.69 -2.34
CA LYS A 23 19.66 -10.61 -1.73
C LYS A 23 19.00 -11.81 -1.03
N TYR A 24 17.69 -11.94 -1.17
CA TYR A 24 16.87 -12.96 -0.54
C TYR A 24 16.15 -13.81 -1.58
N ASN A 25 15.74 -15.02 -1.19
CA ASN A 25 14.99 -15.93 -2.07
C ASN A 25 13.53 -15.47 -2.18
N ARG A 26 13.18 -14.75 -3.25
CA ARG A 26 11.82 -14.25 -3.48
C ARG A 26 10.77 -15.36 -3.40
N LYS A 27 11.03 -16.55 -3.97
CA LYS A 27 10.06 -17.68 -3.92
C LYS A 27 9.74 -18.10 -2.48
N GLN A 28 10.74 -18.12 -1.61
CA GLN A 28 10.55 -18.42 -0.18
C GLN A 28 9.74 -17.31 0.52
N ILE A 29 10.04 -16.04 0.24
CA ILE A 29 9.30 -14.90 0.79
C ILE A 29 7.84 -14.90 0.31
N THR A 30 7.60 -15.20 -0.98
CA THR A 30 6.27 -15.36 -1.55
C THR A 30 5.49 -16.45 -0.82
N ALA A 31 6.06 -17.66 -0.68
CA ALA A 31 5.39 -18.77 -0.01
C ALA A 31 5.04 -18.44 1.46
N THR A 32 5.97 -17.81 2.18
CA THR A 32 5.79 -17.45 3.60
C THR A 32 4.70 -16.39 3.77
N THR A 33 4.67 -15.40 2.88
CA THR A 33 3.69 -14.32 2.96
C THR A 33 2.31 -14.74 2.48
N ILE A 34 2.21 -15.57 1.43
CA ILE A 34 0.91 -16.08 0.98
C ILE A 34 0.24 -16.88 2.12
N LYS A 35 1.03 -17.68 2.84
CA LYS A 35 0.57 -18.49 3.98
C LYS A 35 0.20 -17.64 5.20
N ASN A 36 1.01 -16.63 5.52
CA ASN A 36 0.86 -15.79 6.71
C ASN A 36 1.00 -14.31 6.33
N PRO A 37 0.03 -13.72 5.62
CA PRO A 37 0.10 -12.32 5.23
C PRO A 37 0.05 -11.45 6.49
N ASN A 38 0.97 -10.50 6.63
CA ASN A 38 0.98 -9.56 7.76
C ASN A 38 0.78 -8.10 7.34
N TRP A 39 0.92 -7.79 6.05
CA TRP A 39 0.81 -6.44 5.52
C TRP A 39 0.13 -6.42 4.14
N VAL A 40 -1.00 -5.71 4.06
CA VAL A 40 -1.62 -5.31 2.79
C VAL A 40 -1.49 -3.80 2.59
N HIS A 41 -1.14 -3.35 1.38
CA HIS A 41 -1.05 -1.94 1.06
C HIS A 41 -2.01 -1.55 -0.08
N PHE A 42 -2.87 -0.56 0.17
CA PHE A 42 -3.82 0.00 -0.79
C PHE A 42 -3.27 1.25 -1.45
N GLY A 43 -3.39 1.35 -2.78
CA GLY A 43 -2.92 2.52 -3.54
C GLY A 43 -1.41 2.48 -3.79
N ALA A 44 -0.94 1.41 -4.43
CA ALA A 44 0.48 1.10 -4.56
C ALA A 44 1.15 1.89 -5.72
N GLY A 45 1.11 3.22 -5.65
CA GLY A 45 1.68 4.14 -6.64
C GLY A 45 3.19 4.40 -6.49
N ASN A 46 3.67 5.53 -7.00
CA ASN A 46 5.11 5.86 -7.00
C ASN A 46 5.69 6.02 -5.59
N ILE A 47 5.00 6.72 -4.69
CA ILE A 47 5.49 6.92 -3.31
C ILE A 47 5.66 5.60 -2.56
N PHE A 48 4.68 4.68 -2.67
CA PHE A 48 4.78 3.34 -2.10
C PHE A 48 5.98 2.59 -2.68
N ARG A 49 6.12 2.55 -4.00
CA ARG A 49 7.18 1.78 -4.68
C ARG A 49 8.58 2.33 -4.38
N ALA A 50 8.72 3.66 -4.27
CA ALA A 50 10.00 4.28 -3.95
C ALA A 50 10.38 4.23 -2.47
N PHE A 51 9.39 4.24 -1.57
CA PHE A 51 9.64 4.33 -0.15
C PHE A 51 9.29 3.04 0.60
N LEU A 52 8.00 2.74 0.77
CA LEU A 52 7.54 1.63 1.62
C LEU A 52 8.01 0.26 1.11
N ALA A 53 7.93 0.04 -0.20
CA ALA A 53 8.44 -1.19 -0.81
C ALA A 53 9.97 -1.28 -0.65
N ASN A 54 10.70 -0.17 -0.77
CA ASN A 54 12.14 -0.14 -0.59
C ASN A 54 12.56 -0.38 0.87
N VAL A 55 11.82 0.17 1.84
CA VAL A 55 11.97 -0.13 3.27
C VAL A 55 11.88 -1.63 3.51
N GLN A 56 10.81 -2.27 3.03
CA GLN A 56 10.66 -3.72 3.19
C GLN A 56 11.74 -4.52 2.45
N ASN A 57 12.14 -4.06 1.25
CA ASN A 57 13.20 -4.68 0.47
C ASN A 57 14.54 -4.67 1.24
N ASN A 58 14.85 -3.58 1.94
CA ASN A 58 16.05 -3.47 2.77
C ASN A 58 15.99 -4.36 4.00
N ILE A 59 14.84 -4.46 4.67
CA ILE A 59 14.64 -5.37 5.82
C ILE A 59 14.81 -6.83 5.38
N LEU A 60 14.25 -7.22 4.23
CA LEU A 60 14.42 -8.55 3.64
C LEU A 60 15.89 -8.81 3.25
N ASN A 61 16.56 -7.83 2.63
CA ASN A 61 18.00 -7.94 2.30
C ASN A 61 18.88 -8.11 3.54
N ALA A 62 18.47 -7.56 4.69
CA ALA A 62 19.15 -7.72 5.96
C ALA A 62 18.82 -9.05 6.67
N GLY A 63 17.93 -9.87 6.12
CA GLY A 63 17.48 -11.12 6.74
C GLY A 63 16.62 -10.90 8.00
N LYS A 64 16.06 -9.71 8.17
CA LYS A 64 15.29 -9.32 9.36
C LYS A 64 13.78 -9.52 9.20
N SER A 65 13.32 -9.99 8.04
CA SER A 65 11.94 -10.39 7.78
C SER A 65 11.94 -11.60 6.86
N ASP A 66 10.89 -12.41 6.95
CA ASP A 66 10.57 -13.52 6.06
C ASP A 66 9.33 -13.27 5.19
N LYS A 67 8.73 -12.08 5.30
CA LYS A 67 7.50 -11.68 4.61
C LYS A 67 7.69 -10.43 3.75
N GLY A 68 7.05 -10.41 2.60
CA GLY A 68 6.93 -9.24 1.73
C GLY A 68 5.59 -8.52 1.91
N ILE A 69 5.22 -7.72 0.92
CA ILE A 69 4.00 -6.91 0.90
C ILE A 69 3.03 -7.46 -0.14
N ILE A 70 1.75 -7.50 0.23
CA ILE A 70 0.65 -7.70 -0.71
C ILE A 70 0.10 -6.32 -1.09
N VAL A 71 0.08 -5.98 -2.37
CA VAL A 71 -0.52 -4.72 -2.83
C VAL A 71 -1.93 -4.94 -3.34
N ALA A 72 -2.78 -3.94 -3.12
CA ALA A 72 -4.18 -3.96 -3.51
C ALA A 72 -4.53 -2.62 -4.17
N GLU A 73 -5.21 -2.66 -5.33
CA GLU A 73 -5.62 -1.45 -6.04
C GLU A 73 -7.14 -1.37 -6.14
N SER A 74 -7.70 -0.28 -5.64
CA SER A 74 -9.14 -0.09 -5.45
C SER A 74 -9.78 0.93 -6.39
N PHE A 75 -8.96 1.69 -7.13
CA PHE A 75 -9.40 2.76 -8.02
C PHE A 75 -8.91 2.57 -9.47
N ASP A 76 -7.62 2.33 -9.66
CA ASP A 76 -6.99 2.24 -10.99
C ASP A 76 -6.38 0.86 -11.25
N TYR A 77 -7.24 -0.13 -11.51
CA TYR A 77 -6.85 -1.53 -11.64
C TYR A 77 -5.85 -1.81 -12.76
N GLU A 78 -5.72 -0.91 -13.74
CA GLU A 78 -4.71 -1.04 -14.80
C GLU A 78 -3.29 -1.02 -14.24
N ILE A 79 -3.06 -0.43 -13.06
CA ILE A 79 -1.78 -0.50 -12.36
C ILE A 79 -1.42 -1.96 -12.02
N ILE A 80 -2.39 -2.77 -11.58
CA ILE A 80 -2.14 -4.18 -11.26
C ILE A 80 -1.73 -4.94 -12.51
N GLU A 81 -2.48 -4.79 -13.60
CA GLU A 81 -2.22 -5.55 -14.83
C GLU A 81 -0.98 -5.08 -15.57
N LYS A 82 -0.85 -3.78 -15.79
CA LYS A 82 0.18 -3.21 -16.67
C LYS A 82 1.52 -2.96 -15.99
N ILE A 83 1.56 -2.94 -14.65
CA ILE A 83 2.78 -2.57 -13.90
C ILE A 83 3.17 -3.63 -12.87
N TYR A 84 2.23 -4.22 -12.13
CA TYR A 84 2.60 -5.26 -11.16
C TYR A 84 2.74 -6.62 -11.84
N ARG A 85 1.66 -7.16 -12.41
CA ARG A 85 1.63 -8.50 -13.03
C ARG A 85 2.52 -8.61 -14.25
N ALA A 86 2.61 -7.55 -15.06
CA ALA A 86 3.46 -7.51 -16.25
C ALA A 86 4.97 -7.66 -15.95
N TYR A 87 5.39 -7.41 -14.71
CA TYR A 87 6.80 -7.40 -14.30
C TYR A 87 7.05 -8.24 -13.04
N ASP A 88 6.30 -9.32 -12.84
CA ASP A 88 6.46 -10.25 -11.69
C ASP A 88 6.48 -9.55 -10.31
N ASN A 89 5.66 -8.51 -10.15
CA ASN A 89 5.58 -7.64 -8.97
C ASN A 89 6.91 -6.95 -8.59
N LEU A 90 7.86 -6.88 -9.52
CA LEU A 90 9.10 -6.13 -9.35
C LEU A 90 8.88 -4.66 -9.73
N SER A 91 9.71 -3.79 -9.18
CA SER A 91 9.88 -2.41 -9.67
C SER A 91 11.35 -2.02 -9.63
N LEU A 92 11.73 -0.99 -10.37
CA LEU A 92 13.05 -0.39 -10.28
C LEU A 92 12.98 0.96 -9.56
N LEU A 93 13.72 1.12 -8.48
CA LEU A 93 13.92 2.42 -7.82
C LEU A 93 15.22 3.05 -8.31
N VAL A 94 15.11 4.26 -8.86
CA VAL A 94 16.24 5.14 -9.19
C VAL A 94 16.30 6.23 -8.13
N THR A 95 17.29 6.16 -7.24
CA THR A 95 17.49 7.17 -6.18
C THR A 95 18.48 8.23 -6.67
N LEU A 96 18.01 9.46 -6.75
CA LEU A 96 18.79 10.63 -7.12
C LEU A 96 19.38 11.27 -5.85
N LYS A 97 20.70 11.29 -5.71
CA LYS A 97 21.38 11.84 -4.54
C LYS A 97 21.76 13.30 -4.72
N SER A 98 21.94 14.00 -3.60
CA SER A 98 22.33 15.42 -3.59
C SER A 98 23.72 15.67 -4.16
N ASP A 99 24.59 14.66 -4.17
CA ASP A 99 25.93 14.73 -4.78
C ASP A 99 25.93 14.45 -6.29
N GLY A 100 24.76 14.23 -6.88
CA GLY A 100 24.58 13.91 -8.30
C GLY A 100 24.78 12.43 -8.65
N SER A 101 25.15 11.58 -7.68
CA SER A 101 25.22 10.14 -7.91
C SER A 101 23.83 9.51 -7.93
N ILE A 102 23.72 8.35 -8.57
CA ILE A 102 22.46 7.66 -8.79
C ILE A 102 22.59 6.21 -8.35
N ASP A 103 21.66 5.77 -7.50
CA ASP A 103 21.51 4.36 -7.14
C ASP A 103 20.35 3.73 -7.90
N LYS A 104 20.58 2.54 -8.48
CA LYS A 104 19.56 1.75 -9.17
C LYS A 104 19.30 0.47 -8.39
N THR A 105 18.09 0.32 -7.85
CA THR A 105 17.73 -0.80 -6.97
C THR A 105 16.50 -1.50 -7.49
N VAL A 106 16.63 -2.78 -7.83
CA VAL A 106 15.48 -3.66 -8.10
C VAL A 106 14.80 -3.97 -6.77
N ILE A 107 13.53 -3.58 -6.68
CA ILE A 107 12.66 -3.82 -5.54
C ILE A 107 11.86 -5.09 -5.82
N GLY A 108 11.98 -6.07 -4.94
CA GLY A 108 11.25 -7.34 -5.05
C GLY A 108 10.50 -7.72 -3.78
N SER A 109 10.21 -6.74 -2.93
CA SER A 109 9.51 -6.92 -1.65
C SER A 109 8.00 -7.03 -1.82
N VAL A 110 7.46 -6.59 -2.97
CA VAL A 110 6.10 -6.88 -3.39
C VAL A 110 6.08 -8.26 -4.05
N ILE A 111 5.11 -9.07 -3.64
CA ILE A 111 5.08 -10.51 -3.95
C ILE A 111 3.70 -10.97 -4.41
N GLU A 112 2.65 -10.21 -4.11
CA GLU A 112 1.30 -10.47 -4.59
C GLU A 112 0.60 -9.12 -4.86
N SER A 113 -0.20 -9.06 -5.93
CA SER A 113 -0.90 -7.85 -6.37
C SER A 113 -2.34 -8.17 -6.74
N LEU A 114 -3.31 -7.48 -6.12
CA LEU A 114 -4.73 -7.82 -6.18
C LEU A 114 -5.58 -6.63 -6.63
N ILE A 115 -6.59 -6.91 -7.47
CA ILE A 115 -7.64 -5.95 -7.82
C ILE A 115 -8.73 -5.97 -6.74
N VAL A 116 -9.01 -4.83 -6.13
CA VAL A 116 -10.08 -4.69 -5.14
C VAL A 116 -11.40 -4.40 -5.86
N ASP A 117 -11.96 -5.42 -6.48
CA ASP A 117 -13.26 -5.38 -7.15
C ASP A 117 -14.08 -6.65 -6.86
N PRO A 118 -15.26 -6.55 -6.24
CA PRO A 118 -16.16 -7.70 -6.06
C PRO A 118 -16.57 -8.42 -7.35
N LYS A 119 -16.40 -7.79 -8.53
CA LYS A 119 -16.60 -8.40 -9.84
C LYS A 119 -15.41 -9.29 -10.26
N ASN A 120 -14.20 -8.98 -9.82
CA ASN A 120 -13.04 -9.87 -9.96
C ASN A 120 -13.06 -10.90 -8.81
N LYS A 121 -13.83 -11.98 -9.00
CA LYS A 121 -14.07 -12.99 -7.95
C LYS A 121 -12.80 -13.64 -7.41
N SER A 122 -11.78 -13.83 -8.24
CA SER A 122 -10.52 -14.44 -7.81
C SER A 122 -9.81 -13.55 -6.79
N ASP A 123 -9.51 -12.31 -7.17
CA ASP A 123 -8.78 -11.38 -6.30
C ASP A 123 -9.62 -10.98 -5.08
N TRP A 124 -10.94 -10.81 -5.24
CA TRP A 124 -11.83 -10.50 -4.14
C TRP A 124 -11.86 -11.61 -3.08
N ASN A 125 -11.98 -12.87 -3.49
CA ASN A 125 -11.95 -14.00 -2.56
C ASN A 125 -10.59 -14.12 -1.88
N ARG A 126 -9.50 -13.85 -2.61
CA ARG A 126 -8.15 -13.80 -2.04
C ARG A 126 -8.00 -12.69 -0.99
N LEU A 127 -8.56 -11.51 -1.23
CA LEU A 127 -8.60 -10.42 -0.25
C LEU A 127 -9.40 -10.83 1.00
N LYS A 128 -10.54 -11.51 0.85
CA LYS A 128 -11.29 -12.04 2.01
C LYS A 128 -10.48 -13.05 2.82
N GLU A 129 -9.77 -13.96 2.16
CA GLU A 129 -8.86 -14.92 2.83
C GLU A 129 -7.77 -14.19 3.62
N ILE A 130 -7.14 -13.17 3.02
CA ILE A 130 -6.11 -12.37 3.69
C ILE A 130 -6.69 -11.62 4.90
N PHE A 131 -7.83 -10.95 4.74
CA PHE A 131 -8.48 -10.18 5.80
C PHE A 131 -8.98 -11.05 6.95
N THR A 132 -9.29 -12.32 6.70
CA THR A 132 -9.70 -13.28 7.73
C THR A 132 -8.52 -14.03 8.35
N ASN A 133 -7.30 -13.89 7.80
CA ASN A 133 -6.11 -14.51 8.36
C ASN A 133 -5.67 -13.81 9.67
N THR A 134 -5.42 -14.61 10.71
CA THR A 134 -4.96 -14.12 12.02
C THR A 134 -3.60 -13.43 11.98
N SER A 135 -2.74 -13.76 11.01
CA SER A 135 -1.43 -13.12 10.86
C SER A 135 -1.50 -11.69 10.32
N LEU A 136 -2.63 -11.25 9.76
CA LEU A 136 -2.75 -9.90 9.19
C LEU A 136 -2.66 -8.86 10.30
N GLN A 137 -1.60 -8.07 10.29
CA GLN A 137 -1.31 -7.08 11.32
C GLN A 137 -1.77 -5.69 10.90
N MET A 138 -1.50 -5.33 9.64
CA MET A 138 -1.69 -3.98 9.13
C MET A 138 -2.26 -3.97 7.71
N VAL A 139 -3.21 -3.07 7.48
CA VAL A 139 -3.59 -2.58 6.15
C VAL A 139 -3.21 -1.11 6.08
N SER A 140 -2.37 -0.73 5.12
CA SER A 140 -1.89 0.65 4.97
C SER A 140 -2.34 1.27 3.65
N PHE A 141 -2.30 2.60 3.54
CA PHE A 141 -2.89 3.31 2.39
C PHE A 141 -2.00 4.45 1.89
N THR A 142 -1.83 4.56 0.57
CA THR A 142 -1.44 5.80 -0.13
C THR A 142 -2.40 6.08 -1.27
N ILE A 143 -3.66 6.36 -0.91
CA ILE A 143 -4.79 6.53 -1.85
C ILE A 143 -5.16 8.00 -2.10
N THR A 144 -4.33 8.93 -1.64
CA THR A 144 -4.54 10.38 -1.59
C THR A 144 -5.68 10.79 -0.66
N GLU A 145 -5.73 12.08 -0.29
CA GLU A 145 -6.83 12.61 0.53
C GLU A 145 -8.22 12.35 -0.07
N LYS A 146 -8.33 12.36 -1.41
CA LYS A 146 -9.58 12.09 -2.13
C LYS A 146 -10.09 10.67 -1.89
N GLY A 147 -9.20 9.71 -1.60
CA GLY A 147 -9.57 8.33 -1.33
C GLY A 147 -10.38 8.13 -0.05
N TYR A 148 -10.30 9.07 0.89
CA TYR A 148 -11.04 9.05 2.16
C TYR A 148 -12.34 9.87 2.11
N SER A 149 -12.51 10.75 1.11
CA SER A 149 -13.68 11.62 1.04
C SER A 149 -14.92 10.83 0.62
N LEU A 150 -15.96 10.90 1.43
CA LEU A 150 -17.28 10.32 1.12
C LEU A 150 -18.20 11.29 0.38
N VAL A 151 -17.84 12.57 0.38
CA VAL A 151 -18.65 13.67 -0.14
C VAL A 151 -17.90 14.45 -1.21
N ASP A 152 -18.64 15.17 -2.04
CA ASP A 152 -18.12 16.12 -2.99
C ASP A 152 -17.83 17.50 -2.36
N ALA A 153 -17.45 18.49 -3.17
CA ALA A 153 -17.15 19.83 -2.70
C ALA A 153 -18.36 20.60 -2.13
N LYS A 154 -19.59 20.14 -2.37
CA LYS A 154 -20.83 20.71 -1.82
C LYS A 154 -21.24 20.03 -0.51
N GLY A 155 -20.57 18.95 -0.13
CA GLY A 155 -20.91 18.12 1.03
C GLY A 155 -21.93 17.03 0.73
N ASP A 156 -22.29 16.83 -0.53
CA ASP A 156 -23.21 15.76 -0.94
C ASP A 156 -22.44 14.43 -1.06
N PHE A 157 -23.03 13.32 -0.59
CA PHE A 157 -22.41 12.01 -0.73
C PHE A 157 -22.17 11.67 -2.21
N LEU A 158 -21.00 11.11 -2.51
CA LEU A 158 -20.67 10.66 -3.85
C LEU A 158 -21.66 9.57 -4.30
N PRO A 159 -22.03 9.50 -5.60
CA PRO A 159 -22.98 8.48 -6.08
C PRO A 159 -22.57 7.04 -5.76
N SER A 160 -21.27 6.72 -5.85
CA SER A 160 -20.75 5.39 -5.49
C SER A 160 -20.91 5.08 -4.00
N VAL A 161 -20.74 6.07 -3.13
CA VAL A 161 -20.92 5.93 -1.68
C VAL A 161 -22.40 5.70 -1.34
N MET A 162 -23.30 6.46 -1.98
CA MET A 162 -24.74 6.26 -1.83
C MET A 162 -25.19 4.87 -2.29
N ASN A 163 -24.69 4.40 -3.44
CA ASN A 163 -24.95 3.04 -3.92
C ASN A 163 -24.51 2.00 -2.88
N ASP A 164 -23.31 2.15 -2.34
CA ASP A 164 -22.75 1.22 -1.36
C ASP A 164 -23.55 1.21 -0.06
N PHE A 165 -24.08 2.35 0.40
CA PHE A 165 -24.96 2.40 1.57
C PHE A 165 -26.22 1.52 1.41
N HIS A 166 -26.71 1.34 0.17
CA HIS A 166 -27.86 0.50 -0.11
C HIS A 166 -27.51 -0.96 -0.43
N ARG A 167 -26.38 -1.20 -1.10
CA ARG A 167 -25.95 -2.54 -1.52
C ARG A 167 -25.24 -3.35 -0.42
N GLY A 168 -24.65 -2.67 0.55
CA GLY A 168 -23.94 -3.33 1.64
C GLY A 168 -22.65 -4.01 1.21
N VAL A 169 -22.27 -5.03 1.98
CA VAL A 169 -20.96 -5.70 1.89
C VAL A 169 -20.77 -6.57 0.63
N GLU A 170 -21.86 -6.93 -0.05
CA GLU A 170 -21.83 -7.88 -1.17
C GLU A 170 -21.24 -7.29 -2.46
N ALA A 171 -21.46 -6.01 -2.72
CA ALA A 171 -21.07 -5.37 -3.97
C ALA A 171 -20.67 -3.89 -3.81
N PRO A 172 -19.69 -3.57 -2.93
CA PRO A 172 -19.21 -2.19 -2.79
C PRO A 172 -18.42 -1.71 -4.02
N GLU A 173 -18.64 -0.46 -4.40
CA GLU A 173 -18.02 0.23 -5.53
C GLU A 173 -16.92 1.22 -5.08
N SER A 174 -17.17 1.96 -4.00
CA SER A 174 -16.24 2.96 -3.47
C SER A 174 -15.05 2.32 -2.75
N VAL A 175 -13.92 3.03 -2.71
CA VAL A 175 -12.70 2.56 -2.03
C VAL A 175 -12.96 2.23 -0.56
N ILE A 176 -13.61 3.14 0.16
CA ILE A 176 -13.93 2.94 1.58
C ILE A 176 -15.03 1.88 1.77
N GLY A 177 -16.02 1.79 0.88
CA GLY A 177 -17.02 0.72 0.92
C GLY A 177 -16.37 -0.67 0.77
N LYS A 178 -15.43 -0.83 -0.16
CA LYS A 178 -14.68 -2.07 -0.37
C LYS A 178 -13.83 -2.43 0.84
N LEU A 179 -13.09 -1.46 1.38
CA LEU A 179 -12.32 -1.66 2.61
C LEU A 179 -13.24 -2.09 3.77
N THR A 180 -14.36 -1.39 3.96
CA THR A 180 -15.28 -1.66 5.07
C THR A 180 -15.91 -3.04 4.94
N ALA A 181 -16.21 -3.50 3.72
CA ALA A 181 -16.67 -4.87 3.48
C ALA A 181 -15.61 -5.92 3.86
N LEU A 182 -14.34 -5.70 3.50
CA LEU A 182 -13.25 -6.61 3.89
C LEU A 182 -13.01 -6.61 5.41
N VAL A 183 -13.12 -5.45 6.06
CA VAL A 183 -13.03 -5.35 7.54
C VAL A 183 -14.23 -6.02 8.21
N TYR A 184 -15.41 -5.98 7.58
CA TYR A 184 -16.58 -6.72 8.04
C TYR A 184 -16.37 -8.25 7.95
N GLU A 185 -15.76 -8.76 6.89
CA GLU A 185 -15.37 -10.18 6.81
C GLU A 185 -14.45 -10.59 7.96
N ARG A 186 -13.45 -9.75 8.28
CA ARG A 186 -12.58 -9.96 9.45
C ARG A 186 -13.36 -9.95 10.77
N TYR A 187 -14.34 -9.07 10.90
CA TYR A 187 -15.24 -9.02 12.04
C TYR A 187 -16.06 -10.31 12.17
N LYS A 188 -16.68 -10.79 11.08
CA LYS A 188 -17.43 -12.05 11.07
C LYS A 188 -16.56 -13.26 11.39
N ASN A 189 -15.27 -13.20 11.10
CA ASN A 189 -14.29 -14.22 11.48
C ASN A 189 -13.76 -14.05 12.93
N GLY A 190 -14.64 -13.69 13.86
CA GLY A 190 -14.30 -13.63 15.30
C GLY A 190 -13.72 -12.32 15.80
N GLY A 191 -13.83 -11.22 15.04
CA GLY A 191 -13.39 -9.90 15.49
C GLY A 191 -11.88 -9.78 15.69
N LEU A 192 -11.10 -10.30 14.72
CA LEU A 192 -9.64 -10.35 14.83
C LEU A 192 -8.99 -8.95 14.80
N PRO A 193 -7.96 -8.68 15.63
CA PRO A 193 -7.38 -7.34 15.72
C PRO A 193 -6.65 -6.89 14.44
N ILE A 194 -6.67 -5.60 14.09
CA ILE A 194 -6.01 -5.02 12.91
C ILE A 194 -5.71 -3.53 13.06
N ALA A 195 -4.62 -3.07 12.46
CA ALA A 195 -4.35 -1.64 12.26
C ALA A 195 -4.68 -1.20 10.83
N LEU A 196 -5.43 -0.10 10.69
CA LEU A 196 -5.71 0.56 9.42
C LEU A 196 -4.94 1.88 9.36
N VAL A 197 -3.83 1.90 8.62
CA VAL A 197 -2.81 2.96 8.69
C VAL A 197 -2.80 3.79 7.42
N SER A 198 -3.44 4.95 7.45
CA SER A 198 -3.23 5.92 6.37
C SER A 198 -1.77 6.39 6.40
N MET A 199 -1.10 6.35 5.25
CA MET A 199 0.23 6.90 5.03
C MET A 199 0.17 7.99 3.96
N ASP A 200 -1.00 8.64 3.82
CA ASP A 200 -1.17 9.78 2.93
C ASP A 200 -0.75 11.08 3.61
N ASN A 201 -0.35 12.05 2.77
CA ASN A 201 0.09 13.36 3.19
C ASN A 201 -1.09 14.29 3.51
N CYS A 202 -1.84 14.03 4.58
CA CYS A 202 -2.92 14.91 5.02
C CYS A 202 -3.10 14.89 6.55
N SER A 203 -3.47 16.04 7.13
CA SER A 203 -3.64 16.21 8.58
C SER A 203 -4.59 15.16 9.18
N HIS A 204 -4.21 14.54 10.29
CA HIS A 204 -5.04 13.62 11.07
C HIS A 204 -5.58 12.46 10.22
N ASN A 205 -4.73 11.94 9.34
CA ASN A 205 -5.11 10.96 8.32
C ASN A 205 -5.79 9.69 8.89
N GLY A 206 -5.36 9.18 10.04
CA GLY A 206 -6.02 8.07 10.73
C GLY A 206 -7.44 8.41 11.21
N GLU A 207 -7.68 9.64 11.66
CA GLU A 207 -9.04 10.10 12.02
C GLU A 207 -9.94 10.20 10.80
N LYS A 208 -9.43 10.71 9.67
CA LYS A 208 -10.18 10.74 8.39
C LYS A 208 -10.59 9.35 7.94
N LEU A 209 -9.66 8.39 8.02
CA LEU A 209 -9.93 6.99 7.68
C LEU A 209 -10.96 6.36 8.64
N TYR A 210 -10.82 6.57 9.95
CA TYR A 210 -11.80 6.11 10.94
C TYR A 210 -13.20 6.66 10.64
N ASN A 211 -13.33 7.97 10.44
CA ASN A 211 -14.62 8.61 10.18
C ASN A 211 -15.28 8.07 8.91
N ALA A 212 -14.49 7.85 7.85
CA ALA A 212 -14.99 7.28 6.61
C ALA A 212 -15.51 5.84 6.81
N VAL A 213 -14.72 4.96 7.45
CA VAL A 213 -15.11 3.56 7.71
C VAL A 213 -16.29 3.47 8.68
N ASN A 214 -16.29 4.26 9.76
CA ASN A 214 -17.39 4.28 10.74
C ASN A 214 -18.69 4.80 10.12
N THR A 215 -18.63 5.77 9.20
CA THR A 215 -19.83 6.24 8.47
C THR A 215 -20.47 5.11 7.68
N PHE A 216 -19.67 4.28 6.99
CA PHE A 216 -20.18 3.10 6.30
C PHE A 216 -20.83 2.10 7.25
N ALA A 217 -20.16 1.79 8.37
CA ALA A 217 -20.70 0.89 9.39
C ALA A 217 -22.06 1.39 9.92
N GLU A 218 -22.17 2.68 10.26
CA GLU A 218 -23.42 3.29 10.74
C GLU A 218 -24.55 3.19 9.71
N LYS A 219 -24.26 3.50 8.44
CA LYS A 219 -25.26 3.43 7.37
C LYS A 219 -25.71 2.00 7.09
N TRP A 220 -24.78 1.04 7.08
CA TRP A 220 -25.11 -0.36 6.87
C TRP A 220 -25.90 -0.95 8.05
N ILE A 221 -25.58 -0.59 9.29
CA ILE A 221 -26.36 -0.98 10.47
C ILE A 221 -27.77 -0.41 10.38
N LYS A 222 -27.89 0.90 10.11
CA LYS A 222 -29.20 1.57 9.99
C LYS A 222 -30.08 0.94 8.89
N ASN A 223 -29.46 0.46 7.82
CA ASN A 223 -30.15 -0.18 6.70
C ASN A 223 -30.35 -1.69 6.89
N GLY A 224 -29.95 -2.27 8.03
CA GLY A 224 -30.08 -3.70 8.33
C GLY A 224 -29.18 -4.61 7.49
N LEU A 225 -28.08 -4.08 6.94
CA LEU A 225 -27.15 -4.79 6.05
C LEU A 225 -26.01 -5.48 6.80
N VAL A 226 -25.70 -5.02 8.02
CA VAL A 226 -24.72 -5.60 8.93
C VAL A 226 -25.22 -5.54 10.37
N ASP A 227 -24.69 -6.38 11.25
CA ASP A 227 -25.08 -6.40 12.65
C ASP A 227 -24.48 -5.27 13.49
N GLU A 228 -25.16 -4.89 14.58
CA GLU A 228 -24.77 -3.77 15.46
C GLU A 228 -23.40 -3.96 16.13
N GLY A 229 -22.97 -5.23 16.28
CA GLY A 229 -21.69 -5.58 16.87
C GLY A 229 -20.50 -5.06 16.06
N PHE A 230 -20.68 -4.83 14.76
CA PHE A 230 -19.63 -4.32 13.88
C PHE A 230 -19.13 -2.93 14.30
N GLN A 231 -20.02 -2.02 14.70
CA GLN A 231 -19.60 -0.70 15.16
C GLN A 231 -18.84 -0.79 16.49
N SER A 232 -19.26 -1.68 17.39
CA SER A 232 -18.57 -1.92 18.66
C SER A 232 -17.16 -2.49 18.43
N TYR A 233 -16.98 -3.33 17.42
CA TYR A 233 -15.69 -3.83 16.99
C TYR A 233 -14.77 -2.71 16.47
N LEU A 234 -15.26 -1.85 15.58
CA LEU A 234 -14.49 -0.72 15.03
C LEU A 234 -14.08 0.30 16.10
N LYS A 235 -14.92 0.52 17.12
CA LYS A 235 -14.67 1.45 18.22
C LYS A 235 -13.76 0.89 19.32
N ASN A 236 -13.47 -0.41 19.30
CA ASN A 236 -12.66 -1.03 20.34
C ASN A 236 -11.16 -0.88 20.03
N PRO A 237 -10.40 -0.08 20.81
CA PRO A 237 -9.00 0.21 20.50
C PRO A 237 -8.05 -0.98 20.68
N LYS A 238 -8.51 -2.07 21.30
CA LYS A 238 -7.79 -3.33 21.40
C LYS A 238 -8.00 -4.25 20.18
N LEU A 239 -8.97 -3.93 19.33
CA LEU A 239 -9.32 -4.72 18.16
C LEU A 239 -8.98 -3.95 16.89
N VAL A 240 -9.44 -2.71 16.74
CA VAL A 240 -9.16 -1.91 15.54
C VAL A 240 -8.48 -0.62 15.93
N SER A 241 -7.39 -0.30 15.25
CA SER A 241 -6.72 0.99 15.39
C SER A 241 -6.66 1.75 14.07
N PHE A 242 -6.61 3.07 14.19
CA PHE A 242 -6.43 4.00 13.07
C PHE A 242 -5.29 4.97 13.40
N PRO A 243 -4.03 4.51 13.39
CA PRO A 243 -2.88 5.33 13.75
C PRO A 243 -2.73 6.55 12.85
N TRP A 244 -2.28 7.66 13.43
CA TRP A 244 -1.85 8.82 12.64
C TRP A 244 -0.44 8.60 12.09
N SER A 245 -0.13 9.21 10.94
CA SER A 245 1.22 9.18 10.40
C SER A 245 1.61 10.49 9.73
N MET A 246 2.92 10.71 9.60
CA MET A 246 3.49 11.68 8.67
C MET A 246 4.42 10.93 7.72
N ILE A 247 4.20 11.10 6.41
CA ILE A 247 5.09 10.61 5.35
C ILE A 247 5.75 11.78 4.65
N ASP A 248 7.03 11.67 4.31
CA ASP A 248 7.73 12.61 3.46
C ASP A 248 8.65 11.89 2.47
N LYS A 249 8.43 12.16 1.18
CA LYS A 249 9.19 11.63 0.05
C LYS A 249 8.79 12.36 -1.22
N ILE A 250 9.75 12.96 -1.93
CA ILE A 250 9.51 13.45 -3.28
C ILE A 250 9.66 12.30 -4.28
N THR A 251 8.55 11.98 -4.96
CA THR A 251 8.51 11.03 -6.08
C THR A 251 7.90 11.71 -7.30
N PRO A 252 8.72 12.28 -8.20
CA PRO A 252 8.22 12.88 -9.43
C PRO A 252 7.54 11.84 -10.33
N ARG A 253 6.96 12.31 -11.42
CA ARG A 253 6.61 11.43 -12.53
C ARG A 253 7.88 10.80 -13.12
N PRO A 254 7.76 9.65 -13.81
CA PRO A 254 8.86 9.08 -14.59
C PRO A 254 9.50 10.16 -15.48
N ASP A 255 10.82 10.29 -15.37
CA ASP A 255 11.60 11.33 -16.04
C ASP A 255 12.31 10.78 -17.29
N ASP A 256 12.26 11.52 -18.39
CA ASP A 256 12.84 11.09 -19.68
C ASP A 256 14.37 10.94 -19.62
N SER A 257 15.06 11.79 -18.86
CA SER A 257 16.52 11.68 -18.68
C SER A 257 16.90 10.42 -17.91
N VAL A 258 16.09 10.02 -16.94
CA VAL A 258 16.25 8.77 -16.20
C VAL A 258 15.99 7.58 -17.13
N LYS A 259 14.94 7.64 -17.95
CA LYS A 259 14.65 6.63 -18.98
C LYS A 259 15.83 6.43 -19.94
N GLU A 260 16.39 7.51 -20.47
CA GLU A 260 17.56 7.42 -21.37
C GLU A 260 18.80 6.82 -20.70
N MET A 261 19.05 7.17 -19.44
CA MET A 261 20.14 6.61 -18.65
C MET A 261 19.96 5.10 -18.42
N LEU A 262 18.75 4.68 -18.06
CA LEU A 262 18.44 3.25 -17.88
C LEU A 262 18.62 2.45 -19.18
N LEU A 263 18.20 3.00 -20.32
CA LEU A 263 18.43 2.37 -21.63
C LEU A 263 19.92 2.21 -21.94
N LYS A 264 20.75 3.23 -21.67
CA LYS A 264 22.20 3.18 -21.84
C LYS A 264 22.85 2.12 -20.95
N ASP A 265 22.30 1.92 -19.75
CA ASP A 265 22.73 0.88 -18.82
C ASP A 265 22.15 -0.51 -19.15
N GLY A 266 21.42 -0.64 -20.26
CA GLY A 266 20.89 -1.90 -20.76
C GLY A 266 19.61 -2.38 -20.06
N PHE A 267 18.91 -1.51 -19.33
CA PHE A 267 17.59 -1.79 -18.77
C PHE A 267 16.50 -1.43 -19.80
N GLU A 268 15.69 -2.41 -20.19
CA GLU A 268 14.77 -2.31 -21.34
C GLU A 268 13.36 -1.84 -20.94
N ASP A 269 12.93 -2.14 -19.71
CA ASP A 269 11.54 -1.92 -19.26
C ASP A 269 11.33 -0.49 -18.73
N VAL A 270 11.58 0.48 -19.61
CA VAL A 270 11.52 1.92 -19.31
C VAL A 270 10.25 2.60 -19.77
N GLU A 271 9.38 1.91 -20.50
CA GLU A 271 8.21 2.55 -21.10
C GLU A 271 7.13 2.87 -20.07
N GLY A 272 6.70 4.12 -20.06
CA GLY A 272 5.60 4.60 -19.23
C GLY A 272 4.24 4.23 -19.81
N VAL A 273 3.27 4.07 -18.93
CA VAL A 273 1.87 3.85 -19.22
C VAL A 273 1.07 5.02 -18.64
N VAL A 274 0.11 5.50 -19.43
CA VAL A 274 -0.97 6.37 -18.94
C VAL A 274 -2.24 5.53 -18.90
N THR A 275 -2.82 5.37 -17.71
CA THR A 275 -4.05 4.58 -17.52
C THR A 275 -5.29 5.38 -17.94
N SER A 276 -6.43 4.71 -18.06
CA SER A 276 -7.73 5.36 -18.27
C SER A 276 -8.15 6.28 -17.12
N LYS A 277 -7.49 6.18 -15.97
CA LYS A 277 -7.66 7.09 -14.82
C LYS A 277 -6.67 8.26 -14.80
N ASN A 278 -5.88 8.44 -15.86
CA ASN A 278 -4.82 9.44 -15.98
C ASN A 278 -3.67 9.27 -14.97
N THR A 279 -3.41 8.04 -14.52
CA THR A 279 -2.21 7.73 -13.74
C THR A 279 -1.03 7.60 -14.69
N HIS A 280 0.04 8.37 -14.43
CA HIS A 280 1.31 8.24 -15.14
C HIS A 280 2.24 7.34 -14.34
N ILE A 281 2.57 6.17 -14.90
CA ILE A 281 3.30 5.14 -14.18
C ILE A 281 4.24 4.38 -15.11
N ALA A 282 5.43 4.00 -14.62
CA ALA A 282 6.39 3.19 -15.36
C ALA A 282 6.89 2.03 -14.46
N PRO A 283 7.57 1.02 -15.03
CA PRO A 283 8.20 -0.07 -14.25
C PRO A 283 9.32 0.41 -13.33
N PHE A 284 9.81 1.64 -13.55
CA PHE A 284 10.71 2.34 -12.65
C PHE A 284 10.06 3.55 -11.95
N VAL A 285 10.67 3.97 -10.86
CA VAL A 285 10.35 5.21 -10.14
C VAL A 285 11.64 5.95 -9.84
N ASN A 286 11.73 7.21 -10.23
CA ASN A 286 12.75 8.14 -9.75
C ASN A 286 12.28 8.82 -8.46
N ALA A 287 13.16 8.91 -7.48
CA ALA A 287 12.89 9.58 -6.22
C ALA A 287 14.18 10.17 -5.65
N GLU A 288 14.05 11.17 -4.78
CA GLU A 288 15.19 11.66 -3.99
C GLU A 288 15.67 10.60 -2.99
N GLU A 289 16.81 10.82 -2.32
CA GLU A 289 17.28 9.95 -1.24
C GLU A 289 16.52 10.18 0.08
N THR A 290 16.32 11.44 0.47
CA THR A 290 15.65 11.85 1.71
C THR A 290 14.27 11.21 1.83
N GLN A 291 13.93 10.71 3.02
CA GLN A 291 12.62 10.13 3.30
C GLN A 291 12.36 10.06 4.80
N TYR A 292 11.12 10.29 5.20
CA TYR A 292 10.68 10.17 6.59
C TYR A 292 9.32 9.51 6.67
N LEU A 293 9.18 8.54 7.59
CA LEU A 293 7.88 7.99 7.95
C LEU A 293 7.82 7.89 9.47
N ILE A 294 6.86 8.61 10.05
CA ILE A 294 6.60 8.64 11.47
C ILE A 294 5.16 8.12 11.65
N ILE A 295 4.96 7.12 12.49
CA ILE A 295 3.64 6.51 12.72
C ILE A 295 3.35 6.45 14.22
N GLU A 296 2.12 6.70 14.60
CA GLU A 296 1.64 6.44 15.97
C GLU A 296 1.76 4.95 16.29
N ASP A 297 2.40 4.58 17.40
CA ASP A 297 2.59 3.17 17.77
C ASP A 297 1.33 2.56 18.42
N TRP A 298 0.29 2.36 17.61
CA TRP A 298 -1.00 1.80 18.03
C TRP A 298 -1.42 0.63 17.12
N PHE A 299 -0.96 -0.58 17.45
CA PHE A 299 -1.10 -1.76 16.60
C PHE A 299 -1.62 -2.99 17.38
N PRO A 300 -2.94 -3.25 17.38
CA PRO A 300 -3.56 -4.24 18.27
C PRO A 300 -3.19 -5.70 17.94
N ASN A 301 -2.68 -5.98 16.74
CA ASN A 301 -2.18 -7.31 16.34
C ASN A 301 -0.66 -7.35 16.15
N GLY A 302 0.06 -6.42 16.77
CA GLY A 302 1.45 -6.12 16.41
C GLY A 302 1.56 -5.49 15.02
N ARG A 303 2.79 -5.33 14.53
CA ARG A 303 3.10 -4.67 13.25
C ARG A 303 4.32 -5.29 12.57
N PRO A 304 4.47 -5.11 11.25
CA PRO A 304 5.75 -5.33 10.58
C PRO A 304 6.87 -4.51 11.26
N ASN A 305 8.08 -5.05 11.27
CA ASN A 305 9.27 -4.48 11.93
C ASN A 305 9.90 -3.33 11.12
N LEU A 306 9.09 -2.34 10.74
CA LEU A 306 9.52 -1.25 9.87
C LEU A 306 10.58 -0.34 10.50
N GLU A 307 10.76 -0.37 11.82
CA GLU A 307 11.85 0.31 12.53
C GLU A 307 13.23 -0.14 12.05
N GLU A 308 13.35 -1.38 11.56
CA GLU A 308 14.58 -1.91 10.97
C GLU A 308 14.94 -1.25 9.64
N GLY A 309 13.96 -0.59 9.01
CA GLY A 309 14.12 0.25 7.83
C GLY A 309 13.95 1.74 8.11
N GLN A 310 14.22 2.17 9.35
CA GLN A 310 14.24 3.58 9.80
C GLN A 310 12.86 4.25 9.87
N VAL A 311 11.76 3.49 9.88
CA VAL A 311 10.44 4.04 10.21
C VAL A 311 10.38 4.32 11.70
N ILE A 312 9.91 5.52 12.07
CA ILE A 312 9.86 5.97 13.46
C ILE A 312 8.46 5.70 14.01
N PHE A 313 8.38 4.97 15.11
CA PHE A 313 7.13 4.77 15.86
C PHE A 313 7.17 5.61 17.14
N THR A 314 6.10 6.35 17.42
CA THR A 314 6.04 7.30 18.54
C THR A 314 4.61 7.52 19.03
N ASP A 315 4.42 8.31 20.09
CA ASP A 315 3.09 8.72 20.54
C ASP A 315 2.38 9.68 19.55
N ARG A 316 1.04 9.75 19.65
CA ARG A 316 0.20 10.60 18.80
C ARG A 316 0.54 12.08 18.89
N GLU A 317 0.90 12.57 20.08
CA GLU A 317 1.23 13.99 20.27
C GLU A 317 2.45 14.38 19.44
N THR A 318 3.44 13.51 19.39
CA THR A 318 4.65 13.69 18.59
C THR A 318 4.33 13.60 17.10
N VAL A 319 3.52 12.63 16.66
CA VAL A 319 3.06 12.58 15.25
C VAL A 319 2.37 13.88 14.86
N ASN A 320 1.44 14.39 15.67
CA ASN A 320 0.72 15.63 15.42
C ASN A 320 1.64 16.86 15.30
N LYS A 321 2.73 16.92 16.10
CA LYS A 321 3.73 18.00 15.99
C LYS A 321 4.51 17.91 14.67
N VAL A 322 4.95 16.72 14.30
CA VAL A 322 5.75 16.50 13.08
C VAL A 322 4.90 16.69 11.81
N GLU A 323 3.66 16.22 11.84
CA GLU A 323 2.67 16.45 10.78
C GLU A 323 2.40 17.94 10.58
N LYS A 324 2.19 18.71 11.66
CA LYS A 324 2.03 20.18 11.56
C LYS A 324 3.25 20.89 10.98
N MET A 325 4.46 20.41 11.26
CA MET A 325 5.68 20.98 10.67
C MET A 325 5.75 20.77 9.15
N LYS A 326 5.18 19.67 8.66
CA LYS A 326 5.35 19.21 7.28
C LYS A 326 4.15 19.52 6.37
N VAL A 327 2.94 19.43 6.92
CA VAL A 327 1.66 19.48 6.18
C VAL A 327 0.99 20.85 6.29
N CYS A 328 1.16 21.54 7.42
CA CYS A 328 0.57 22.86 7.68
C CYS A 328 1.58 23.98 7.37
#